data_AF-A0A931QGS0-F1
#
_entry.id   AF-A0A931QGS0-F1
#
_cell.length_a   1.000
_cell.length_b   1.000
_cell.length_c   1.000
_cell.angle_alpha   90.00
_cell.angle_beta   90.00
_cell.angle_gamma   90.00
#
_symmetry.space_group_name_H-M   'P 1'
#
loop_
_entity.id
_entity.type
_entity.pdbx_description
1 polymer ?
#
loop_
_entity_poly.entity_id
_entity_poly.type
_entity_poly.pdbx_seq_one_letter_code
_entity_poly.pdbx_strand_id
1 'polypeptide(L)'
;MEITAEMIKELRAATSAGMLDCRKALQEADGDFQKAVDYLREKGMATAAKRADRDASNGAVELYSHGGGRVGVMVEVNCETDFVARSEQFRSLAHEIALQIAANAPKYV
;
A
#
# COMPACT_ATOMS: atom_id res chain seq x y z
N MET A 1 12.09 -15.67 -23.03
CA MET A 1 11.86 -16.74 -22.05
C MET A 1 10.35 -17.00 -21.95
N GLU A 2 9.91 -18.24 -21.75
CA GLU A 2 8.47 -18.52 -21.58
C GLU A 2 8.03 -18.23 -20.14
N ILE A 3 7.10 -17.29 -19.95
CA ILE A 3 6.58 -16.94 -18.62
C ILE A 3 5.49 -17.94 -18.22
N THR A 4 5.74 -18.70 -17.16
CA THR A 4 4.82 -19.74 -16.69
C THR A 4 3.72 -19.18 -15.79
N ALA A 5 2.61 -19.90 -15.66
CA ALA A 5 1.51 -19.53 -14.76
C ALA A 5 1.94 -19.52 -13.28
N GLU A 6 2.86 -20.41 -12.89
CA GLU A 6 3.34 -20.48 -11.50
C GLU A 6 4.19 -19.26 -11.15
N MET A 7 5.07 -18.81 -12.04
CA MET A 7 5.86 -17.58 -11.84
C MET A 7 4.96 -16.36 -11.63
N ILE A 8 3.88 -16.25 -12.41
CA ILE A 8 2.91 -15.16 -12.29
C ILE A 8 2.19 -15.22 -10.93
N LYS A 9 1.81 -16.43 -10.50
CA LYS A 9 1.12 -16.66 -9.23
C LYS A 9 2.03 -16.34 -8.03
N GLU A 10 3.29 -16.76 -8.10
CA GLU A 10 4.30 -16.47 -7.07
C GLU A 10 4.54 -14.96 -6.95
N LEU A 11 4.79 -14.27 -8.06
CA LEU A 11 4.99 -12.83 -8.06
C LEU A 11 3.76 -12.08 -7.54
N ARG A 12 2.55 -12.52 -7.92
CA ARG A 12 1.31 -11.97 -7.38
C ARG A 12 1.18 -12.20 -5.88
N ALA A 13 1.51 -13.38 -5.38
CA ALA A 13 1.44 -13.66 -3.95
C ALA A 13 2.39 -12.75 -3.15
N ALA A 14 3.58 -12.47 -3.69
CA ALA A 14 4.56 -11.60 -3.05
C ALA A 14 4.21 -10.11 -3.11
N THR A 15 3.57 -9.65 -4.18
CA THR A 15 3.37 -8.21 -4.44
C THR A 15 1.93 -7.73 -4.34
N SER A 16 0.97 -8.66 -4.31
CA SER A 16 -0.48 -8.39 -4.44
C SER A 16 -0.89 -7.64 -5.70
N ALA A 17 -0.02 -7.52 -6.70
CA ALA A 17 -0.32 -6.86 -7.96
C ALA A 17 -1.33 -7.67 -8.83
N GLY A 18 -1.94 -6.99 -9.80
CA GLY A 18 -2.87 -7.65 -10.74
C GLY A 18 -2.18 -8.73 -11.57
N MET A 19 -2.89 -9.80 -11.92
CA MET A 19 -2.34 -10.94 -12.71
C MET A 19 -1.70 -10.49 -14.03
N LEU A 20 -2.32 -9.55 -14.73
CA LEU A 20 -1.80 -9.01 -15.99
C LEU A 20 -0.54 -8.17 -15.77
N ASP A 21 -0.47 -7.42 -14.68
CA ASP A 21 0.70 -6.62 -14.36
C ASP A 21 1.88 -7.50 -13.95
N CYS A 22 1.64 -8.58 -13.19
CA CYS A 22 2.66 -9.57 -12.85
C CYS A 22 3.22 -10.25 -14.12
N ARG A 23 2.34 -10.65 -15.05
CA ARG A 23 2.77 -11.23 -16.34
C ARG A 23 3.65 -10.26 -17.13
N LYS A 24 3.20 -9.00 -17.27
CA LYS A 24 3.97 -7.97 -17.99
C LYS A 24 5.30 -7.70 -17.31
N ALA A 25 5.32 -7.56 -15.99
CA ALA A 25 6.55 -7.35 -15.23
C ALA A 25 7.57 -8.47 -15.46
N LEU A 26 7.11 -9.73 -15.46
CA LEU A 26 7.96 -10.88 -15.76
C LEU A 26 8.45 -10.88 -17.22
N GLN A 27 7.63 -10.41 -18.17
CA GLN A 27 8.05 -10.29 -19.58
C GLN A 27 9.12 -9.21 -19.76
N GLU A 28 8.94 -8.03 -19.17
CA GLU A 28 9.91 -6.93 -19.21
C GLU A 28 11.20 -7.24 -18.44
N ALA A 29 11.11 -8.12 -17.44
CA ALA A 29 12.24 -8.58 -16.64
C ALA A 29 12.90 -9.86 -17.20
N ASP A 30 12.50 -10.34 -18.38
CA ASP A 30 12.99 -11.60 -18.95
C ASP A 30 12.89 -12.81 -18.00
N GLY A 31 11.86 -12.84 -17.16
CA GLY A 31 11.60 -13.89 -16.16
C GLY A 31 12.36 -13.74 -14.84
N ASP A 32 13.17 -12.68 -14.67
CA ASP A 32 13.85 -12.38 -13.41
C ASP A 32 12.85 -11.88 -12.37
N PHE A 33 12.69 -12.64 -11.29
CA PHE A 33 11.73 -12.35 -10.23
C PHE A 33 12.01 -11.02 -9.52
N GLN A 34 13.28 -10.76 -9.17
CA GLN A 34 13.62 -9.58 -8.38
C GLN A 34 13.46 -8.31 -9.22
N LYS A 35 13.89 -8.35 -10.48
CA LYS A 35 13.66 -7.24 -11.42
C LYS A 35 12.17 -7.01 -11.67
N ALA A 36 11.36 -8.08 -11.74
CA ALA A 36 9.91 -7.94 -11.89
C ALA A 36 9.26 -7.30 -10.65
N VAL A 37 9.72 -7.62 -9.43
CA VAL A 37 9.28 -6.97 -8.20
C VAL A 37 9.61 -5.47 -8.23
N ASP A 38 10.84 -5.12 -8.59
CA ASP A 38 11.27 -3.72 -8.62
C ASP A 38 10.52 -2.93 -9.71
N TYR A 39 10.29 -3.53 -10.88
CA TYR A 39 9.44 -2.98 -11.94
C TYR A 39 8.01 -2.72 -11.44
N LEU A 40 7.40 -3.67 -10.73
CA LEU A 40 6.05 -3.50 -10.17
C LEU A 40 6.02 -2.38 -9.11
N ARG A 41 7.06 -2.25 -8.30
CA ARG A 41 7.18 -1.19 -7.31
C ARG A 41 7.25 0.19 -7.98
N GLU A 42 8.11 0.34 -8.98
CA GLU A 42 8.24 1.60 -9.75
C GLU A 42 6.93 1.97 -10.44
N LYS A 43 6.30 1.00 -11.12
CA LYS A 43 5.00 1.19 -11.77
C LYS A 43 3.89 1.53 -10.77
N GLY A 44 3.91 0.93 -9.57
CA GLY A 44 3.00 1.23 -8.48
C GLY A 44 3.11 2.69 -8.04
N MET A 45 4.33 3.18 -7.83
CA MET A 45 4.59 4.59 -7.49
C MET A 45 4.10 5.53 -8.59
N ALA A 46 4.37 5.22 -9.87
CA ALA A 46 3.88 6.02 -10.99
C ALA A 46 2.34 6.05 -11.07
N THR A 47 1.68 4.94 -10.72
CA THR A 47 0.22 4.86 -10.68
C THR A 47 -0.36 5.67 -9.52
N ALA A 48 0.27 5.63 -8.35
CA ALA A 48 -0.10 6.44 -7.20
C ALA A 48 0.02 7.94 -7.52
N ALA A 49 1.13 8.36 -8.13
CA ALA A 49 1.34 9.75 -8.55
C ALA A 49 0.24 10.26 -9.50
N LYS A 50 -0.18 9.44 -10.47
CA LYS A 50 -1.29 9.77 -11.39
C LYS A 50 -2.66 9.89 -10.71
N ARG A 51 -2.80 9.37 -9.50
CA ARG A 51 -4.05 9.39 -8.73
C ARG A 51 -4.04 10.41 -7.60
N ALA A 52 -2.93 11.13 -7.39
CA ALA A 52 -2.77 12.08 -6.28
C ALA A 52 -3.82 13.20 -6.28
N ASP A 53 -4.28 13.63 -7.46
CA ASP A 53 -5.28 14.70 -7.61
C ASP A 53 -6.74 14.19 -7.55
N ARG A 54 -6.96 12.89 -7.33
CA ARG A 54 -8.32 12.36 -7.21
C ARG A 54 -8.90 12.75 -5.86
N ASP A 55 -10.20 13.05 -5.85
CA ASP A 55 -10.91 13.29 -4.61
C ASP A 55 -10.99 12.01 -3.76
N ALA A 56 -10.62 12.14 -2.49
CA ALA A 56 -10.60 11.07 -1.50
C ALA A 56 -11.34 11.57 -0.25
N SER A 57 -12.66 11.68 -0.36
CA SER A 57 -13.52 12.22 0.70
C SER A 57 -14.03 11.17 1.70
N ASN A 58 -13.70 9.89 1.50
CA ASN A 58 -13.92 8.82 2.47
C ASN A 58 -12.63 8.51 3.24
N GLY A 59 -12.69 7.65 4.26
CA GLY A 59 -11.50 7.29 5.03
C GLY A 59 -11.81 6.76 6.42
N ALA A 60 -10.78 6.79 7.27
CA ALA A 60 -10.88 6.44 8.68
C ALA A 60 -10.14 7.47 9.54
N VAL A 61 -10.71 7.77 10.70
CA VAL A 61 -10.01 8.44 11.80
C VAL A 61 -9.57 7.37 12.78
N GLU A 62 -8.26 7.20 12.92
CA GLU A 62 -7.65 6.23 13.83
C GLU A 62 -7.15 6.94 15.10
N LEU A 63 -7.42 6.31 16.25
CA LEU A 63 -7.02 6.79 17.57
C LEU A 63 -6.10 5.77 18.22
N TYR A 64 -4.91 6.21 18.61
CA TYR A 64 -3.96 5.38 19.34
C TYR A 64 -3.62 6.01 20.69
N SER A 65 -3.59 5.18 21.74
CA SER A 65 -3.22 5.58 23.09
C SER A 65 -2.13 4.66 23.62
N HIS A 66 -1.03 5.24 24.09
CA HIS A 66 0.11 4.51 24.62
C HIS A 66 0.34 4.83 26.11
N GLY A 67 0.83 3.84 26.85
CA GLY A 67 1.27 4.02 28.24
C GLY A 67 0.17 4.46 29.21
N GLY A 68 -1.08 4.06 28.98
CA GLY A 68 -2.22 4.45 29.82
C GLY A 68 -2.67 5.90 29.62
N GLY A 69 -2.58 6.42 28.39
CA GLY A 69 -3.05 7.77 28.04
C GLY A 69 -1.98 8.87 28.17
N ARG A 70 -0.71 8.50 28.34
CA ARG A 70 0.39 9.49 28.36
C ARG A 70 0.69 10.07 26.99
N VAL A 71 0.48 9.26 25.95
CA VAL A 71 0.60 9.66 24.55
C VAL A 71 -0.69 9.27 23.84
N GLY A 72 -1.33 10.26 23.20
CA GLY A 72 -2.50 10.06 22.35
C GLY A 72 -2.19 10.56 20.95
N VAL A 73 -2.58 9.77 19.95
CA VAL A 73 -2.48 10.12 18.53
C VAL A 73 -3.86 10.01 17.91
N MET A 74 -4.18 10.98 17.05
CA MET A 74 -5.32 10.94 16.15
C MET A 74 -4.81 11.21 14.75
N VAL A 75 -5.19 10.36 13.79
CA VAL A 75 -4.83 10.53 12.38
C VAL A 75 -6.04 10.26 11.50
N GLU A 76 -6.27 11.13 10.54
CA GLU A 76 -7.22 10.91 9.44
C GLU A 76 -6.44 10.35 8.24
N VAL A 77 -6.89 9.21 7.72
CA VAL A 77 -6.35 8.62 6.50
C VAL A 77 -7.50 8.46 5.51
N ASN A 78 -7.39 9.17 4.39
CA ASN A 78 -8.45 9.21 3.39
C ASN A 78 -8.28 8.18 2.27
N CYS A 79 -9.40 7.80 1.64
CA CYS A 79 -9.47 6.97 0.44
C CYS A 79 -10.70 7.31 -0.41
N GLU A 80 -10.76 6.77 -1.63
CA GLU A 80 -11.82 7.11 -2.59
C GLU A 80 -13.21 6.61 -2.14
N THR A 81 -13.31 5.44 -1.46
CA THR A 81 -14.60 4.80 -1.15
C THR A 81 -14.69 4.25 0.27
N ASP A 82 -15.90 4.19 0.82
CA ASP A 82 -16.18 3.64 2.15
C ASP A 82 -15.89 2.13 2.25
N PHE A 83 -16.04 1.39 1.15
CA PHE A 83 -15.67 -0.03 1.08
C PHE A 83 -14.18 -0.24 1.40
N VAL A 84 -13.29 0.61 0.86
CA VAL A 84 -11.86 0.55 1.17
C VAL A 84 -11.62 0.95 2.62
N ALA A 85 -12.24 2.03 3.10
CA ALA A 85 -12.11 2.50 4.48
C ALA A 85 -12.43 1.43 5.53
N ARG A 86 -13.38 0.53 5.23
CA ARG A 86 -13.81 -0.56 6.12
C ARG A 86 -12.95 -1.82 6.02
N SER A 87 -12.06 -1.92 5.03
CA SER A 87 -11.20 -3.09 4.87
C SER A 87 -10.19 -3.22 6.00
N GLU A 88 -9.86 -4.46 6.36
CA GLU A 88 -8.87 -4.74 7.40
C GLU A 88 -7.49 -4.20 7.03
N GLN A 89 -7.09 -4.28 5.75
CA GLN A 89 -5.80 -3.76 5.29
C GLN A 89 -5.71 -2.25 5.48
N PHE A 90 -6.76 -1.49 5.13
CA PHE A 90 -6.76 -0.03 5.26
C PHE A 90 -6.75 0.41 6.73
N ARG A 91 -7.52 -0.27 7.59
CA ARG A 91 -7.53 0.02 9.02
C ARG A 91 -6.19 -0.31 9.69
N SER A 92 -5.54 -1.40 9.27
CA SER A 92 -4.20 -1.76 9.74
C SER A 92 -3.18 -0.70 9.34
N LEU A 93 -3.22 -0.21 8.09
CA LEU A 93 -2.36 0.88 7.64
C LEU A 93 -2.55 2.16 8.49
N ALA A 94 -3.80 2.58 8.72
CA ALA A 94 -4.07 3.76 9.55
C ALA A 94 -3.53 3.60 10.98
N HIS A 95 -3.68 2.41 11.56
CA HIS A 95 -3.11 2.06 12.86
C HIS A 95 -1.57 2.12 12.87
N GLU A 96 -0.92 1.53 11.87
CA GLU A 96 0.55 1.58 11.75
C GLU A 96 1.07 3.01 11.59
N ILE A 97 0.38 3.87 10.83
CA ILE A 97 0.70 5.30 10.74
C ILE A 97 0.57 5.96 12.11
N ALA A 98 -0.50 5.67 12.87
CA ALA A 98 -0.67 6.21 14.21
C ALA A 98 0.45 5.79 15.18
N LEU A 99 0.91 4.53 15.08
CA LEU A 99 2.08 4.04 15.83
C LEU A 99 3.36 4.80 15.46
N GLN A 100 3.60 5.05 14.18
CA GLN A 100 4.75 5.82 13.71
C GLN A 100 4.72 7.26 14.19
N ILE A 101 3.55 7.92 14.18
CA ILE A 101 3.37 9.27 14.72
C ILE A 101 3.65 9.29 16.22
N ALA A 102 3.16 8.30 16.98
CA ALA A 102 3.39 8.20 18.42
C ALA A 102 4.88 8.08 18.76
N ALA A 103 5.65 7.36 17.93
CA ALA A 103 7.08 7.16 18.11
C ALA A 103 7.92 8.38 17.70
N ASN A 104 7.54 9.07 16.61
CA ASN A 104 8.40 10.09 16.00
C ASN A 104 7.97 11.54 16.27
N ALA A 105 6.74 11.77 16.74
CA ALA A 105 6.16 13.10 16.97
C ALA A 105 6.43 14.11 15.81
N PRO A 106 6.09 13.75 14.55
CA PRO A 106 6.35 14.62 13.39
C PRO A 106 5.55 15.93 13.49
N LYS A 107 6.09 17.00 12.89
CA LYS A 107 5.47 18.34 12.90
C LYS A 107 4.62 18.63 11.67
N TYR A 108 4.80 17.88 10.60
CA TYR A 108 4.17 18.09 9.30
C TYR A 108 3.75 16.74 8.70
N VAL A 109 2.78 16.80 7.79
CA VAL A 109 2.35 15.69 6.93
C VAL A 109 3.07 15.81 5.59
#